data_AF-A0A023G8I7-F1
#
_entry.id   AF-A0A023G8I7-F1
#
_cell.length_a   1.000
_cell.length_b   1.000
_cell.length_c   1.000
_cell.angle_alpha   90.00
_cell.angle_beta   90.00
_cell.angle_gamma   90.00
#
_symmetry.space_group_name_H-M   'P 1'
#
loop_
_entity.id
_entity.type
_entity.pdbx_description
1 polymer ?
#
loop_
_entity_poly.entity_id
_entity_poly.type
_entity_poly.pdbx_seq_one_letter_code
_entity_poly.pdbx_strand_id
1 'polypeptide(L)'
;MKKTAPACILGLSILCAIVLQTKGQSGVQRPRTSGVDTNLPNYAWFPNPGSRWRPRCGRNQVYLRCQSSSCGEQRCSDLFNRPYWPPICTADCVNRCFCKRGFFRDHRRRCVTWKKCFRGMAVPFPAPKYGSTGRSD
;
A
#
# COMPACT_ATOMS: atom_id res chain seq x y z
N MET A 1 46.24 45.73 3.57
CA MET A 1 45.77 44.39 3.14
C MET A 1 44.63 43.98 4.07
N LYS A 2 43.38 44.19 3.65
CA LYS A 2 42.20 44.02 4.51
C LYS A 2 41.87 42.52 4.59
N LYS A 3 41.99 41.92 5.78
CA LYS A 3 41.53 40.55 6.07
C LYS A 3 39.99 40.53 6.04
N THR A 4 39.41 40.42 4.86
CA THR A 4 37.95 40.28 4.64
C THR A 4 37.46 38.83 4.74
N ALA A 5 38.37 37.87 4.97
CA ALA A 5 38.04 36.46 5.14
C ALA A 5 37.04 36.12 6.26
N PRO A 6 37.01 36.76 7.45
CA PRO A 6 36.12 36.31 8.52
C PRO A 6 34.65 36.66 8.25
N ALA A 7 34.37 37.77 7.55
CA ALA A 7 33.01 38.21 7.26
C ALA A 7 32.33 37.31 6.21
N CYS A 8 33.08 36.87 5.19
CA CYS A 8 32.56 35.95 4.17
C CYS A 8 32.29 34.55 4.74
N ILE A 9 33.14 34.07 5.65
CA ILE A 9 32.96 32.75 6.30
C ILE A 9 31.72 32.78 7.20
N LEU A 10 31.52 33.87 7.95
CA LEU A 10 30.32 34.07 8.76
C LEU A 10 29.05 34.19 7.90
N GLY A 11 29.12 34.86 6.74
CA GLY A 11 27.99 34.93 5.80
C GLY A 11 27.61 33.57 5.22
N LEU A 12 28.60 32.76 4.83
CA LEU A 12 28.38 31.42 4.28
C LEU A 12 27.84 30.45 5.32
N SER A 13 28.30 30.51 6.58
CA SER A 13 27.79 29.65 7.64
C SER A 13 26.32 29.97 8.00
N ILE A 14 25.96 31.26 8.03
CA ILE A 14 24.58 31.71 8.25
C ILE A 14 23.66 31.25 7.11
N LEU A 15 24.07 31.43 5.85
CA LEU A 15 23.32 30.94 4.68
C LEU A 15 23.15 29.41 4.72
N CYS A 16 24.20 28.67 5.07
CA CYS A 16 24.15 27.22 5.20
C CYS A 16 23.17 26.76 6.30
N ALA A 17 23.17 27.43 7.45
CA ALA A 17 22.23 27.15 8.54
C ALA A 17 20.77 27.40 8.13
N ILE A 18 20.49 28.50 7.41
CA ILE A 18 19.15 28.80 6.89
C ILE A 18 18.69 27.72 5.90
N VAL A 19 19.55 27.29 4.98
CA VAL A 19 19.23 26.24 3.99
C VAL A 19 19.01 24.89 4.67
N LEU A 20 19.81 24.53 5.69
CA LEU A 20 19.66 23.28 6.44
C LEU A 20 18.34 23.23 7.23
N GLN A 21 17.83 24.36 7.73
CA GLN A 21 16.51 24.39 8.38
C GLN A 21 15.35 24.18 7.39
N THR A 22 15.48 24.55 6.11
CA THR A 22 14.42 24.33 5.09
C THR A 22 14.30 22.88 4.61
N LYS A 23 15.32 22.04 4.83
CA LYS A 23 15.29 20.61 4.47
C LYS A 23 14.87 19.71 5.63
N GLY A 24 14.68 20.28 6.82
CA GLY A 24 14.52 19.56 8.07
C GLY A 24 13.12 19.55 8.65
N GLN A 25 12.05 19.80 7.89
CA GLN A 25 10.68 19.64 8.39
C GLN A 25 9.61 19.54 7.30
N SER A 26 9.77 18.59 6.37
CA SER A 26 8.61 17.86 5.84
C SER A 26 8.17 16.83 6.87
N GLY A 27 7.95 17.28 8.10
CA GLY A 27 7.18 16.52 9.07
C GLY A 27 5.76 16.54 8.54
N VAL A 28 5.34 15.45 7.89
CA VAL A 28 3.93 15.08 7.82
C VAL A 28 3.43 15.24 9.25
N GLN A 29 2.64 16.28 9.52
CA GLN A 29 1.92 16.40 10.77
C GLN A 29 1.05 15.14 10.84
N ARG A 30 1.56 14.13 11.54
CA ARG A 30 0.74 12.99 11.93
C ARG A 30 -0.39 13.60 12.75
N PRO A 31 -1.65 13.41 12.36
CA PRO A 31 -2.75 13.74 13.25
C PRO A 31 -2.43 13.09 14.59
N ARG A 32 -2.44 13.88 15.68
CA ARG A 32 -2.42 13.34 17.05
C ARG A 32 -3.67 12.47 17.20
N THR A 33 -3.54 11.23 16.80
CA THR A 33 -4.49 10.16 17.03
C THR A 33 -3.78 9.23 17.99
N SER A 34 -4.37 9.12 19.17
CA SER A 34 -3.93 8.25 20.25
C SER A 34 -3.62 6.85 19.71
N GLY A 35 -2.39 6.38 19.94
CA GLY A 35 -1.99 4.97 19.82
C GLY A 35 -2.46 4.23 18.56
N VAL A 36 -2.00 4.62 17.37
CA VAL A 36 -2.08 3.74 16.19
C VAL A 36 -0.73 3.04 16.04
N ASP A 37 -0.64 1.83 16.58
CA ASP A 37 0.46 0.93 16.27
C ASP A 37 0.30 0.48 14.81
N THR A 38 1.19 0.96 13.92
CA THR A 38 1.12 0.70 12.47
C THR A 38 1.38 -0.77 12.10
N ASN A 39 1.75 -1.61 13.07
CA ASN A 39 1.89 -3.05 12.90
C ASN A 39 0.63 -3.85 13.25
N LEU A 40 -0.41 -3.22 13.81
CA LEU A 40 -1.64 -3.92 14.14
C LEU A 40 -2.59 -3.95 12.93
N PRO A 41 -2.97 -5.13 12.43
CA PRO A 41 -3.83 -5.21 11.28
C PRO A 41 -5.18 -4.53 11.55
N ASN A 42 -5.61 -3.75 10.57
CA ASN A 42 -6.67 -2.73 10.62
C ASN A 42 -8.08 -3.26 11.03
N TYR A 43 -8.21 -4.57 11.29
CA TYR A 43 -9.37 -5.17 11.91
C TYR A 43 -9.42 -4.98 13.45
N ALA A 44 -8.37 -4.45 14.09
CA ALA A 44 -8.35 -4.20 15.53
C ALA A 44 -9.11 -2.93 15.96
N TRP A 45 -9.51 -2.06 15.03
CA TRP A 45 -10.24 -0.81 15.30
C TRP A 45 -11.76 -1.00 15.44
N PHE A 46 -12.21 -2.01 16.21
CA PHE A 46 -13.62 -2.10 16.57
C PHE A 46 -13.91 -1.20 17.80
N PRO A 47 -14.79 -0.19 17.70
CA PRO A 47 -15.36 0.41 18.88
C PRO A 47 -16.34 -0.61 19.47
N ASN A 48 -15.96 -1.19 20.60
CA ASN A 48 -16.79 -1.89 21.57
C ASN A 48 -17.58 -3.13 21.04
N PRO A 49 -17.35 -4.35 21.57
CA PRO A 49 -18.08 -5.58 21.16
C PRO A 49 -19.61 -5.56 21.40
N GLY A 50 -20.16 -4.49 21.98
CA GLY A 50 -21.60 -4.28 22.19
C GLY A 50 -22.35 -3.49 21.08
N SER A 51 -21.67 -3.02 20.03
CA SER A 51 -22.34 -2.25 18.96
C SER A 51 -23.10 -3.16 17.97
N ARG A 52 -24.43 -3.05 17.93
CA ARG A 52 -25.34 -3.77 17.00
C ARG A 52 -25.15 -3.41 15.51
N TRP A 53 -24.18 -2.56 15.18
CA TRP A 53 -23.92 -2.05 13.84
C TRP A 53 -22.57 -2.53 13.31
N ARG A 54 -22.37 -3.85 13.22
CA ARG A 54 -21.30 -4.38 12.37
C ARG A 54 -21.69 -4.13 10.91
N PRO A 55 -20.87 -3.42 10.12
CA PRO A 55 -21.11 -3.29 8.69
C PRO A 55 -21.25 -4.69 8.09
N ARG A 56 -22.41 -4.99 7.50
CA ARG A 56 -22.70 -6.32 6.96
C ARG A 56 -21.93 -6.51 5.66
N CYS A 57 -20.70 -7.01 5.77
CA CYS A 57 -19.95 -7.45 4.62
C CYS A 57 -20.43 -8.81 4.12
N GLY A 58 -20.30 -9.04 2.82
CA GLY A 58 -20.68 -10.31 2.20
C GLY A 58 -19.76 -11.47 2.60
N ARG A 59 -20.00 -12.63 1.98
CA ARG A 59 -19.17 -13.82 2.21
C ARG A 59 -17.70 -13.55 1.85
N ASN A 60 -16.79 -13.97 2.72
CA ASN A 60 -15.34 -13.80 2.58
C ASN A 60 -14.86 -12.34 2.50
N GLN A 61 -15.65 -11.41 3.04
CA GLN A 61 -15.29 -10.01 3.15
C GLN A 61 -15.12 -9.59 4.61
N VAL A 62 -14.40 -8.49 4.82
CA VAL A 62 -14.20 -7.83 6.10
C VAL A 62 -14.26 -6.32 5.90
N TYR A 63 -14.92 -5.62 6.82
CA TYR A 63 -14.96 -4.17 6.78
C TYR A 63 -13.63 -3.63 7.28
N LEU A 64 -12.93 -2.88 6.44
CA LEU A 64 -11.69 -2.19 6.81
C LEU A 64 -11.86 -0.69 6.59
N ARG A 65 -11.16 0.09 7.41
CA ARG A 65 -11.13 1.56 7.34
C ARG A 65 -9.81 2.03 6.76
N CYS A 66 -9.80 3.16 6.07
CA CYS A 66 -8.60 3.77 5.48
C CYS A 66 -7.67 2.78 4.80
N GLN A 67 -8.22 2.01 3.87
CA GLN A 67 -7.44 1.12 3.07
C GLN A 67 -7.36 1.69 1.64
N SER A 68 -6.21 1.49 0.96
CA SER A 68 -6.05 1.83 -0.46
C SER A 68 -7.10 1.13 -1.32
N SER A 69 -7.72 1.82 -2.28
CA SER A 69 -8.69 1.17 -3.18
C SER A 69 -8.07 0.22 -4.19
N SER A 70 -6.77 0.39 -4.52
CA SER A 70 -6.04 -0.50 -5.43
C SER A 70 -5.30 -1.63 -4.71
N CYS A 71 -4.74 -1.38 -3.53
CA CYS A 71 -3.95 -2.37 -2.78
C CYS A 71 -4.63 -2.91 -1.51
N GLY A 72 -5.85 -2.47 -1.21
CA GLY A 72 -6.57 -2.92 -0.03
C GLY A 72 -7.03 -4.36 -0.05
N GLU A 73 -7.00 -4.99 -1.22
CA GLU A 73 -7.33 -6.38 -1.42
C GLU A 73 -6.67 -6.90 -2.69
N GLN A 74 -6.57 -8.22 -2.80
CA GLN A 74 -6.06 -8.85 -4.00
C GLN A 74 -7.19 -9.09 -4.99
N ARG A 75 -6.93 -8.89 -6.27
CA ARG A 75 -7.84 -9.16 -7.38
C ARG A 75 -7.36 -10.39 -8.14
N CYS A 76 -8.28 -11.10 -8.78
CA CYS A 76 -7.88 -12.22 -9.63
C CYS A 76 -6.92 -11.77 -10.75
N SER A 77 -7.07 -10.55 -11.29
CA SER A 77 -6.17 -9.96 -12.30
C SER A 77 -4.71 -9.87 -11.85
N ASP A 78 -4.48 -9.64 -10.56
CA ASP A 78 -3.14 -9.43 -10.01
C ASP A 78 -2.31 -10.72 -10.07
N LEU A 79 -2.99 -11.86 -10.14
CA LEU A 79 -2.36 -13.18 -10.25
C LEU A 79 -1.76 -13.44 -11.63
N PHE A 80 -2.26 -12.73 -12.66
CA PHE A 80 -1.90 -12.96 -14.06
C PHE A 80 -0.99 -11.85 -14.62
N ASN A 81 -1.11 -10.62 -14.12
CA ASN A 81 -0.49 -9.46 -14.76
C ASN A 81 1.01 -9.25 -14.47
N ARG A 82 1.56 -9.80 -13.38
CA ARG A 82 3.02 -9.99 -13.18
C ARG A 82 3.28 -10.55 -11.79
N PRO A 83 3.92 -11.71 -11.64
CA PRO A 83 4.33 -12.20 -10.33
C PRO A 83 5.43 -11.36 -9.67
N TYR A 84 6.16 -10.53 -10.44
CA TYR A 84 7.40 -9.88 -10.00
C TYR A 84 7.32 -8.38 -9.71
N TRP A 85 6.18 -7.72 -9.95
CA TRP A 85 6.05 -6.28 -9.73
C TRP A 85 4.98 -5.98 -8.67
N PRO A 86 5.30 -5.21 -7.61
CA PRO A 86 4.29 -4.80 -6.66
C PRO A 86 3.24 -3.94 -7.39
N PRO A 87 1.94 -4.11 -7.09
CA PRO A 87 0.91 -3.26 -7.67
C PRO A 87 1.15 -1.80 -7.25
N ILE A 88 0.90 -0.88 -8.18
CA ILE A 88 0.94 0.55 -7.87
C ILE A 88 -0.25 0.86 -6.96
N CYS A 89 0.04 1.25 -5.72
CA CYS A 89 -0.97 1.54 -4.71
C CYS A 89 -1.43 3.00 -4.78
N THR A 90 -2.74 3.21 -4.81
CA THR A 90 -3.34 4.53 -4.59
C THR A 90 -3.28 4.88 -3.11
N ALA A 91 -2.98 6.13 -2.77
CA ALA A 91 -2.88 6.60 -1.39
C ALA A 91 -4.23 7.03 -0.79
N ASP A 92 -5.34 6.54 -1.33
CA ASP A 92 -6.69 6.89 -0.88
C ASP A 92 -7.09 6.13 0.40
N CYS A 93 -7.79 6.81 1.32
CA CYS A 93 -8.42 6.18 2.48
C CYS A 93 -9.88 5.85 2.15
N VAL A 94 -10.16 4.61 1.74
CA VAL A 94 -11.54 4.14 1.54
C VAL A 94 -11.98 3.19 2.67
N ASN A 95 -13.20 3.42 3.17
CA ASN A 95 -13.85 2.63 4.21
C ASN A 95 -14.92 1.73 3.58
N ARG A 96 -14.62 0.45 3.38
CA ARG A 96 -15.55 -0.49 2.74
C ARG A 96 -15.25 -1.95 3.10
N CYS A 97 -16.02 -2.86 2.52
CA CYS A 97 -15.78 -4.29 2.60
C CYS A 97 -14.70 -4.75 1.61
N PHE A 98 -13.57 -5.20 2.14
CA PHE A 98 -12.46 -5.79 1.39
C PHE A 98 -12.49 -7.30 1.45
N CYS A 99 -11.85 -7.97 0.48
CA CYS A 99 -11.67 -9.42 0.54
C CYS A 99 -10.76 -9.76 1.72
N LYS A 100 -11.13 -10.81 2.45
CA LYS A 100 -10.24 -11.37 3.47
C LYS A 100 -8.94 -11.83 2.83
N ARG A 101 -7.85 -11.82 3.59
CA ARG A 101 -6.55 -12.35 3.16
C ARG A 101 -6.72 -13.80 2.63
N GLY A 102 -6.10 -14.10 1.49
CA GLY A 102 -6.24 -15.40 0.80
C GLY A 102 -7.47 -15.52 -0.11
N PHE A 103 -8.34 -14.50 -0.14
CA PHE A 103 -9.40 -14.37 -1.12
C PHE A 103 -9.12 -13.25 -2.11
N PHE A 104 -9.55 -13.46 -3.34
CA PHE A 104 -9.30 -12.59 -4.47
C PHE A 104 -10.62 -12.10 -5.03
N ARG A 105 -10.69 -10.82 -5.39
CA ARG A 105 -11.88 -10.25 -5.99
C ARG A 105 -11.97 -10.64 -7.47
N ASP A 106 -13.07 -11.30 -7.85
CA ASP A 106 -13.38 -11.62 -9.24
C ASP A 106 -14.01 -10.41 -9.97
N HIS A 107 -14.17 -10.53 -11.29
CA HIS A 107 -14.84 -9.51 -12.13
C HIS A 107 -16.31 -9.27 -11.73
N ARG A 108 -16.94 -10.23 -11.03
CA ARG A 108 -18.30 -10.11 -10.47
C ARG A 108 -18.31 -9.50 -9.07
N ARG A 109 -17.19 -8.92 -8.62
CA ARG A 109 -17.00 -8.29 -7.29
C ARG A 109 -17.18 -9.26 -6.11
N ARG A 110 -17.01 -10.56 -6.31
CA ARG A 110 -17.08 -11.58 -5.26
C ARG A 110 -15.67 -11.96 -4.80
N CYS A 111 -15.52 -12.21 -3.50
CA CYS A 111 -14.28 -12.69 -2.92
C CYS A 111 -14.22 -14.22 -3.01
N VAL A 112 -13.40 -14.71 -3.92
CA VAL A 112 -13.27 -16.13 -4.26
C VAL A 112 -11.88 -16.64 -3.88
N THR A 113 -11.74 -17.96 -3.78
CA THR A 113 -10.43 -18.57 -3.54
C THR A 113 -9.56 -18.51 -4.80
N TRP A 114 -8.24 -18.61 -4.62
CA TRP A 114 -7.28 -18.72 -5.73
C TRP A 114 -7.77 -19.68 -6.83
N LYS A 115 -8.10 -20.93 -6.45
CA LYS A 115 -8.59 -21.96 -7.40
C LYS A 115 -9.77 -21.49 -8.27
N LYS A 116 -10.67 -20.66 -7.74
CA LYS A 116 -11.81 -20.12 -8.49
C LYS A 116 -11.43 -19.01 -9.47
N CYS A 117 -10.37 -18.24 -9.21
CA CYS A 117 -9.82 -17.31 -10.20
C CYS A 117 -9.32 -18.09 -11.44
N PHE A 118 -8.66 -19.23 -11.23
CA PHE A 118 -8.15 -20.06 -12.33
C PHE A 118 -9.23 -20.92 -12.99
N ARG A 119 -10.35 -21.21 -12.32
CA ARG A 119 -11.39 -22.09 -12.90
C ARG A 119 -12.14 -21.47 -14.10
N GLY A 120 -12.14 -20.14 -14.22
CA GLY A 120 -12.64 -19.43 -15.41
C GLY A 120 -11.61 -19.32 -16.54
N MET A 121 -10.38 -19.76 -16.28
CA MET A 121 -9.29 -19.89 -17.23
C MET A 121 -8.90 -21.36 -17.21
N ALA A 122 -9.70 -22.22 -17.84
CA ALA A 122 -9.19 -23.51 -18.25
C ALA A 122 -8.03 -23.25 -19.23
N VAL A 123 -6.85 -22.95 -18.69
CA VAL A 123 -5.60 -23.13 -19.40
C VAL A 123 -5.53 -24.65 -19.55
N PRO A 124 -5.62 -25.20 -20.76
CA PRO A 124 -5.25 -26.58 -20.94
C PRO A 124 -3.83 -26.71 -20.37
N PHE A 125 -3.55 -27.77 -19.62
CA PHE A 125 -2.16 -28.17 -19.46
C PHE A 125 -1.56 -28.25 -20.89
N PRO A 126 -0.47 -27.53 -21.20
CA PRO A 126 0.59 -27.05 -20.32
C PRO A 126 0.62 -25.53 -20.08
N ALA A 127 1.26 -25.13 -18.97
CA ALA A 127 1.51 -23.74 -18.61
C ALA A 127 2.36 -23.00 -19.67
N PRO A 128 2.23 -21.67 -19.82
CA PRO A 128 3.11 -20.88 -20.68
C PRO A 128 4.56 -21.02 -20.20
N LYS A 129 5.47 -21.49 -21.06
CA LYS A 129 6.90 -21.41 -20.78
C LYS A 129 7.33 -19.95 -20.92
N TYR A 130 7.56 -19.27 -19.79
CA TYR A 130 8.21 -17.97 -19.77
C TYR A 130 9.61 -18.15 -20.38
N GLY A 131 9.84 -17.53 -21.53
CA GLY A 131 11.06 -17.71 -22.32
C GLY A 131 12.30 -17.30 -21.53
N SER A 132 13.21 -18.24 -21.35
CA SER A 132 14.60 -17.97 -20.95
C SER A 132 15.33 -17.42 -22.17
N THR A 133 15.34 -16.10 -22.32
CA THR A 133 16.22 -15.42 -23.27
C THR A 133 17.67 -15.54 -22.82
N GLY A 134 18.52 -16.12 -23.67
CA GLY A 134 19.93 -15.73 -23.83
C GLY A 134 20.98 -16.65 -23.20
N ARG A 135 21.47 -17.63 -23.97
CA ARG A 135 22.86 -18.07 -23.92
C ARG A 135 23.49 -17.66 -25.25
N SER A 136 24.25 -16.58 -25.23
CA SER A 136 25.09 -16.16 -26.35
C SER A 136 26.40 -16.94 -26.25
N ASP A 137 26.78 -17.58 -27.35
CA ASP A 137 28.12 -18.15 -27.58
C ASP A 137 29.23 -17.10 -27.47
#